data_AF-A0A200H4E4-F1
#
_entry.id   AF-A0A200H4E4-F1
#
_cell.length_a   1.000
_cell.length_b   1.000
_cell.length_c   1.000
_cell.angle_alpha   90.00
_cell.angle_beta   90.00
_cell.angle_gamma   90.00
#
_symmetry.space_group_name_H-M   'P 1'
#
loop_
_entity.id
_entity.type
_entity.pdbx_description
1 polymer ?
#
loop_
_entity_poly.entity_id
_entity_poly.type
_entity_poly.pdbx_seq_one_letter_code
_entity_poly.pdbx_strand_id
1 'polypeptide(L)'
;MLCMQDGRRLQPDDFAHLLLDNDGLCWWCQKRPATTGEHKYKHSDLKRLMGDDDVLYWGDHEQFRELRGRSGIKRDRHGVVKFPKSMCGPCNNARSQPFDLAYDRYAKYVTERPTRKIPGLDFEAVYGESWENDLLNLARYFGKHFGCRMARSRVPVPESLRSFLDGSTDMPDAHMALITTDSVHRLYRHGMYIGPDGVDVSSDCSRFTGYVMAVYLGSFGVRYMWSEEEIPNEERSQFFHFPRPLLNYFRTEEAVMRGDTRKPGLLVRFLQWAQKPRNDSGPES
;
A
#
# COMPACT_ATOMS: atom_id res chain seq x y z
N MET A 1 -3.69 -9.81 12.11
CA MET A 1 -4.55 -9.95 10.92
C MET A 1 -5.98 -10.04 11.41
N LEU A 2 -6.85 -9.19 10.91
CA LEU A 2 -8.29 -9.24 11.16
C LEU A 2 -8.90 -10.10 10.06
N CYS A 3 -9.74 -11.07 10.41
CA CYS A 3 -10.45 -11.88 9.41
C CYS A 3 -11.95 -11.69 9.57
N MET A 4 -12.65 -11.49 8.45
CA MET A 4 -14.09 -11.32 8.41
C MET A 4 -14.73 -12.40 7.53
N GLN A 5 -15.89 -12.89 7.98
CA GLN A 5 -16.77 -13.78 7.22
C GLN A 5 -18.20 -13.30 7.46
N ASP A 6 -18.93 -12.93 6.42
CA ASP A 6 -20.33 -12.45 6.51
C ASP A 6 -20.54 -11.38 7.60
N GLY A 7 -19.58 -10.47 7.75
CA GLY A 7 -19.61 -9.40 8.76
C GLY A 7 -19.28 -9.84 10.19
N ARG A 8 -18.88 -11.10 10.42
CA ARG A 8 -18.40 -11.62 11.70
C ARG A 8 -16.87 -11.72 11.71
N ARG A 9 -16.27 -11.44 12.87
CA ARG A 9 -14.83 -11.56 13.07
C ARG A 9 -14.45 -13.01 13.40
N LEU A 10 -13.54 -13.58 12.62
CA LEU A 10 -12.95 -14.90 12.87
C LEU A 10 -11.71 -14.82 13.75
N GLN A 11 -11.44 -15.89 14.49
CA GLN A 11 -10.20 -16.09 15.22
C GLN A 11 -9.12 -16.65 14.29
N PRO A 12 -7.81 -16.44 14.59
CA PRO A 12 -6.73 -16.94 13.74
C PRO A 12 -6.78 -18.43 13.42
N ASP A 13 -7.23 -19.25 14.38
CA ASP A 13 -7.31 -20.71 14.20
C ASP A 13 -8.41 -21.13 13.20
N ASP A 14 -9.44 -20.29 12.99
CA ASP A 14 -10.57 -20.61 12.11
C ASP A 14 -10.19 -20.65 10.61
N PHE A 15 -9.06 -20.04 10.24
CA PHE A 15 -8.59 -19.96 8.85
C PHE A 15 -7.10 -20.31 8.71
N ALA A 16 -6.47 -20.84 9.76
CA ALA A 16 -5.04 -21.17 9.75
C ALA A 16 -4.67 -22.20 8.67
N HIS A 17 -5.59 -23.12 8.33
CA HIS A 17 -5.42 -24.12 7.28
C HIS A 17 -5.37 -23.53 5.86
N LEU A 18 -5.81 -22.28 5.68
CA LEU A 18 -5.74 -21.57 4.38
C LEU A 18 -4.38 -20.93 4.13
N LEU A 19 -3.54 -20.80 5.17
CA LEU A 19 -2.25 -20.14 5.07
C LEU A 19 -1.26 -20.99 4.27
N LEU A 20 -0.65 -20.39 3.24
CA LEU A 20 0.27 -21.08 2.34
C LEU A 20 1.57 -21.48 3.03
N ASP A 21 2.06 -22.69 2.80
CA ASP A 21 3.44 -23.06 3.13
C ASP A 21 4.45 -22.22 2.35
N ASN A 22 5.59 -21.96 3.01
CA ASN A 22 6.69 -21.25 2.37
C ASN A 22 7.48 -22.24 1.51
N ASP A 23 7.27 -22.19 0.20
CA ASP A 23 7.98 -22.99 -0.80
C ASP A 23 9.44 -22.52 -1.03
N GLY A 24 9.84 -21.42 -0.38
CA GLY A 24 11.17 -20.82 -0.51
C GLY A 24 11.40 -20.06 -1.82
N LEU A 25 10.37 -19.88 -2.65
CA LEU A 25 10.45 -19.19 -3.93
C LEU A 25 10.09 -17.71 -3.80
N CYS A 26 10.62 -16.92 -4.73
CA CYS A 26 10.27 -15.52 -4.89
C CYS A 26 8.78 -15.40 -5.24
N TRP A 27 7.98 -14.76 -4.39
CA TRP A 27 6.54 -14.63 -4.61
C TRP A 27 6.20 -13.94 -5.95
N TRP A 28 7.05 -13.01 -6.41
CA TRP A 28 6.83 -12.27 -7.65
C TRP A 28 7.11 -13.13 -8.90
N CYS A 29 8.31 -13.71 -9.04
CA CYS A 29 8.64 -14.43 -10.28
C CYS A 29 8.36 -15.93 -10.24
N GLN A 30 8.11 -16.50 -9.05
CA GLN A 30 7.89 -17.93 -8.78
C GLN A 30 8.92 -18.90 -9.38
N LYS A 31 10.11 -18.40 -9.75
CA LYS A 31 11.13 -19.18 -10.48
C LYS A 31 12.46 -19.30 -9.73
N ARG A 32 12.74 -18.38 -8.80
CA ARG A 32 14.05 -18.26 -8.14
C ARG A 32 13.88 -18.26 -6.62
N PRO A 33 14.86 -18.77 -5.86
CA PRO A 33 14.81 -18.74 -4.40
C PRO A 33 14.62 -17.33 -3.82
N ALA A 34 13.80 -17.22 -2.78
CA ALA A 34 13.58 -16.01 -2.01
C ALA A 34 14.76 -15.72 -1.06
N THR A 35 15.79 -15.05 -1.58
CA THR A 35 17.02 -14.77 -0.83
C THR A 35 17.05 -13.40 -0.17
N THR A 36 16.11 -12.53 -0.51
CA THR A 36 16.06 -11.12 -0.09
C THR A 36 14.72 -10.77 0.56
N GLY A 37 14.76 -9.83 1.51
CA GLY A 37 13.58 -9.26 2.16
C GLY A 37 13.47 -7.78 1.80
N GLU A 38 12.25 -7.36 1.41
CA GLU A 38 11.95 -5.98 1.08
C GLU A 38 11.92 -5.10 2.33
N HIS A 39 12.26 -3.83 2.19
CA HIS A 39 12.14 -2.86 3.28
C HIS A 39 10.67 -2.55 3.60
N LYS A 40 10.27 -2.65 4.87
CA LYS A 40 8.96 -2.17 5.35
C LYS A 40 8.84 -0.66 5.23
N TYR A 41 9.94 0.04 5.44
CA TYR A 41 10.06 1.47 5.19
C TYR A 41 11.41 1.74 4.54
N LYS A 42 11.43 2.64 3.55
CA LYS A 42 12.66 2.92 2.83
C LYS A 42 13.71 3.50 3.76
N HIS A 43 14.95 3.10 3.54
CA HIS A 43 16.07 3.54 4.38
C HIS A 43 16.29 5.06 4.31
N SER A 44 16.00 5.70 3.16
CA SER A 44 16.01 7.16 3.02
C SER A 44 14.98 7.82 3.92
N ASP A 45 13.77 7.28 4.03
CA ASP A 45 12.73 7.83 4.90
C ASP A 45 13.07 7.68 6.37
N LEU A 46 13.54 6.49 6.78
CA LEU A 46 13.97 6.27 8.16
C LEU A 46 15.10 7.22 8.57
N LYS A 47 16.05 7.48 7.67
CA LYS A 47 17.11 8.48 7.88
C LYS A 47 16.56 9.90 8.01
N ARG A 48 15.58 10.26 7.18
CA ARG A 48 14.94 11.56 7.23
C ARG A 48 14.15 11.77 8.52
N LEU A 49 13.45 10.74 9.00
CA LEU A 49 12.74 10.77 10.29
C LEU A 49 13.70 10.87 11.48
N MET A 50 14.82 10.18 11.41
CA MET A 50 15.84 10.19 12.48
C MET A 50 16.50 11.56 12.65
N GLY A 51 16.53 12.38 11.59
CA GLY A 51 17.09 13.73 11.64
C GLY A 51 18.53 13.76 12.16
N ASP A 52 18.81 14.77 13.01
CA ASP A 52 20.11 14.95 13.69
C ASP A 52 20.12 14.33 15.11
N ASP A 53 18.95 13.94 15.62
CA ASP A 53 18.77 13.40 16.98
C ASP A 53 19.26 11.94 17.12
N ASP A 54 19.64 11.29 16.01
CA ASP A 54 20.23 9.94 15.89
C ASP A 54 19.42 8.83 16.59
N VAL A 55 18.12 9.07 16.81
CA VAL A 55 17.19 8.15 17.47
C VAL A 55 15.88 8.04 16.68
N LEU A 56 15.42 6.81 16.46
CA LEU A 56 14.09 6.53 15.92
C LEU A 56 13.34 5.57 16.85
N TYR A 57 12.12 5.94 17.22
CA TYR A 57 11.23 5.07 17.98
C TYR A 57 10.47 4.16 17.04
N TRP A 58 10.67 2.86 17.21
CA TRP A 58 10.01 1.81 16.46
C TRP A 58 9.07 1.05 17.39
N GLY A 59 7.83 0.85 17.01
CA GLY A 59 6.96 -0.02 17.80
C GLY A 59 5.75 -0.53 17.07
N ASP A 60 5.18 -1.59 17.63
CA ASP A 60 3.76 -1.90 17.48
C ASP A 60 3.00 -1.31 18.69
N HIS A 61 1.69 -1.53 18.77
CA HIS A 61 0.88 -1.01 19.88
C HIS A 61 1.30 -1.52 21.27
N GLU A 62 2.17 -2.54 21.36
CA GLU A 62 2.54 -3.22 22.61
C GLU A 62 4.03 -3.09 22.96
N GLN A 63 4.91 -2.99 21.96
CA GLN A 63 6.36 -2.91 22.14
C GLN A 63 6.93 -1.69 21.44
N PHE A 64 7.67 -0.88 22.19
CA PHE A 64 8.50 0.20 21.65
C PHE A 64 9.98 -0.14 21.80
N ARG A 65 10.76 0.22 20.80
CA ARG A 65 12.19 0.01 20.71
C ARG A 65 12.85 1.26 20.15
N GLU A 66 14.00 1.58 20.71
CA GLU A 66 14.82 2.66 20.23
C GLU A 66 15.82 2.12 19.19
N LEU A 67 15.80 2.70 17.99
CA LEU A 67 16.83 2.49 16.98
C LEU A 67 17.79 3.68 17.04
N ARG A 68 18.95 3.46 17.66
CA ARG A 68 20.03 4.47 17.73
C ARG A 68 20.97 4.35 16.56
N GLY A 69 21.37 5.48 16.01
CA GLY A 69 22.38 5.52 14.97
C GLY A 69 21.85 5.20 13.59
N ARG A 70 22.33 5.92 12.57
CA ARG A 70 22.16 5.55 11.15
C ARG A 70 22.60 4.11 10.83
N SER A 71 23.53 3.55 11.62
CA SER A 71 24.00 2.16 11.48
C SER A 71 22.96 1.12 11.92
N GLY A 72 22.09 1.46 12.87
CA GLY A 72 20.99 0.61 13.34
C GLY A 72 19.94 0.36 12.27
N ILE A 73 19.64 1.37 11.45
CA ILE A 73 18.74 1.27 10.30
C ILE A 73 19.32 0.31 9.24
N LYS A 74 20.63 0.36 8.99
CA LYS A 74 21.29 -0.40 7.91
C LYS A 74 21.37 -1.90 8.21
N ARG A 75 21.68 -2.27 9.46
CA ARG A 75 21.96 -3.66 9.83
C ARG A 75 20.70 -4.50 10.01
N ASP A 76 19.56 -3.87 10.28
CA ASP A 76 18.29 -4.53 10.60
C ASP A 76 18.45 -5.76 11.51
N ARG A 77 19.28 -5.61 12.56
CA ARG A 77 19.71 -6.72 13.42
C ARG A 77 18.52 -7.49 14.03
N HIS A 78 17.38 -6.82 14.15
CA HIS A 78 16.18 -7.34 14.80
C HIS A 78 15.06 -7.70 13.81
N GLY A 79 15.29 -7.63 12.49
CA GLY A 79 14.26 -7.94 11.47
C GLY A 79 13.05 -7.01 11.51
N VAL A 80 13.23 -5.81 12.04
CA VAL A 80 12.15 -4.83 12.22
C VAL A 80 12.00 -3.96 10.97
N VAL A 81 13.09 -3.63 10.28
CA VAL A 81 13.11 -2.74 9.11
C VAL A 81 12.68 -3.46 7.84
N LYS A 82 12.95 -4.76 7.70
CA LYS A 82 12.62 -5.54 6.51
C LYS A 82 11.52 -6.57 6.77
N PHE A 83 10.79 -6.89 5.71
CA PHE A 83 9.98 -8.10 5.65
C PHE A 83 10.89 -9.34 5.68
N PRO A 84 10.38 -10.51 6.12
CA PRO A 84 11.06 -11.77 5.92
C PRO A 84 11.44 -11.97 4.46
N LYS A 85 12.44 -12.81 4.21
CA LYS A 85 12.88 -13.12 2.85
C LYS A 85 11.74 -13.78 2.08
N SER A 86 11.30 -13.12 1.00
CA SER A 86 10.17 -13.54 0.18
C SER A 86 10.38 -13.23 -1.30
N MET A 87 11.49 -12.58 -1.66
CA MET A 87 11.82 -12.20 -3.03
C MET A 87 13.24 -12.60 -3.41
N CYS A 88 13.49 -12.84 -4.70
CA CYS A 88 14.85 -13.00 -5.21
C CYS A 88 15.50 -11.63 -5.51
N GLY A 89 16.83 -11.57 -5.41
CA GLY A 89 17.59 -10.34 -5.64
C GLY A 89 17.29 -9.62 -6.97
N PRO A 90 17.17 -10.33 -8.12
CA PRO A 90 16.81 -9.68 -9.39
C PRO A 90 15.45 -8.98 -9.37
N CYS A 91 14.44 -9.56 -8.71
CA CYS A 91 13.12 -8.92 -8.56
C CYS A 91 13.16 -7.78 -7.56
N ASN A 92 13.83 -7.98 -6.42
CA ASN A 92 13.86 -6.98 -5.36
C ASN A 92 14.77 -5.77 -5.63
N ASN A 93 15.67 -5.89 -6.61
CA ASN A 93 16.65 -4.85 -6.94
C ASN A 93 16.45 -4.34 -8.37
N ALA A 94 16.95 -5.07 -9.37
CA ALA A 94 17.03 -4.57 -10.74
C ALA A 94 15.65 -4.31 -11.37
N ARG A 95 14.69 -5.23 -11.19
CA ARG A 95 13.35 -5.09 -11.76
C ARG A 95 12.52 -4.00 -11.07
N SER A 96 12.65 -3.84 -9.75
CA SER A 96 11.89 -2.83 -9.00
C SER A 96 12.53 -1.45 -8.97
N GLN A 97 13.75 -1.28 -9.50
CA GLN A 97 14.47 0.00 -9.44
C GLN A 97 13.64 1.19 -9.95
N PRO A 98 12.91 1.11 -11.08
CA PRO A 98 12.06 2.22 -11.52
C PRO A 98 10.96 2.57 -10.50
N PHE A 99 10.43 1.56 -9.79
CA PHE A 99 9.41 1.74 -8.76
C PHE A 99 9.98 2.48 -7.56
N ASP A 100 11.19 2.07 -7.13
CA ASP A 100 11.90 2.68 -6.03
C ASP A 100 12.22 4.16 -6.32
N LEU A 101 12.61 4.51 -7.55
CA LEU A 101 12.87 5.89 -7.97
C LEU A 101 11.60 6.74 -7.98
N ALA A 102 10.49 6.22 -8.51
CA ALA A 102 9.20 6.91 -8.50
C ALA A 102 8.71 7.18 -7.08
N TYR A 103 8.91 6.23 -6.16
CA TYR A 103 8.61 6.40 -4.75
C TYR A 103 9.47 7.47 -4.08
N ASP A 104 10.78 7.55 -4.37
CA ASP A 104 11.63 8.59 -3.75
C ASP A 104 11.15 10.01 -4.05
N ARG A 105 10.73 10.25 -5.30
CA ARG A 105 10.18 11.55 -5.71
C ARG A 105 8.86 11.86 -4.99
N TYR A 106 7.96 10.87 -4.94
CA TYR A 106 6.70 10.98 -4.19
C TYR A 106 6.95 11.26 -2.71
N ALA A 107 7.80 10.45 -2.08
CA ALA A 107 8.10 10.52 -0.67
C ALA A 107 8.74 11.85 -0.28
N LYS A 108 9.58 12.43 -1.15
CA LYS A 108 10.10 13.78 -0.98
C LYS A 108 8.97 14.82 -1.01
N TYR A 109 8.15 14.77 -2.07
CA TYR A 109 7.07 15.74 -2.30
C TYR A 109 6.06 15.77 -1.14
N VAL A 110 5.60 14.62 -0.67
CA VAL A 110 4.50 14.56 0.31
C VAL A 110 4.91 14.93 1.73
N THR A 111 6.16 14.70 2.12
CA THR A 111 6.63 15.07 3.46
C THR A 111 6.97 16.54 3.61
N GLU A 112 7.24 17.23 2.50
CA GLU A 112 7.51 18.67 2.49
C GLU A 112 6.20 19.49 2.54
N ARG A 113 5.03 18.83 2.49
CA ARG A 113 3.71 19.49 2.40
C ARG A 113 2.78 19.13 3.57
N PRO A 114 1.98 20.09 4.09
CA PRO A 114 0.98 19.82 5.11
C PRO A 114 -0.25 19.09 4.52
N THR A 115 -0.57 17.92 5.07
CA THR A 115 -1.61 16.97 4.59
C THR A 115 -3.06 17.48 4.71
N ARG A 116 -3.41 18.17 5.80
CA ARG A 116 -4.83 18.49 6.13
C ARG A 116 -5.52 19.53 5.25
N LYS A 117 -4.80 20.16 4.32
CA LYS A 117 -5.33 21.28 3.52
C LYS A 117 -5.51 20.96 2.04
N ILE A 118 -5.14 19.76 1.58
CA ILE A 118 -5.19 19.43 0.16
C ILE A 118 -6.25 18.34 -0.12
N PRO A 119 -7.14 18.54 -1.10
CA PRO A 119 -8.20 17.57 -1.42
C PRO A 119 -7.68 16.32 -2.14
N GLY A 120 -6.49 16.42 -2.74
CA GLY A 120 -5.84 15.41 -3.57
C GLY A 120 -4.35 15.70 -3.73
N LEU A 121 -3.68 14.86 -4.51
CA LEU A 121 -2.29 15.08 -4.92
C LEU A 121 -2.25 15.42 -6.41
N ASP A 122 -1.40 16.37 -6.79
CA ASP A 122 -1.17 16.70 -8.19
C ASP A 122 0.12 16.02 -8.67
N PHE A 123 -0.02 14.89 -9.34
CA PHE A 123 1.11 14.08 -9.77
C PHE A 123 1.88 14.69 -10.94
N GLU A 124 1.27 15.60 -11.71
CA GLU A 124 2.02 16.44 -12.67
C GLU A 124 3.02 17.32 -11.92
N ALA A 125 2.67 17.84 -10.74
CA ALA A 125 3.60 18.61 -9.91
C ALA A 125 4.68 17.75 -9.22
N VAL A 126 4.47 16.43 -9.08
CA VAL A 126 5.46 15.49 -8.53
C VAL A 126 6.44 15.04 -9.62
N TYR A 127 5.89 14.69 -10.78
CA TYR A 127 6.60 13.93 -11.80
C TYR A 127 6.90 14.73 -13.07
N GLY A 128 6.18 15.82 -13.34
CA GLY A 128 6.30 16.59 -14.58
C GLY A 128 5.74 15.82 -15.76
N GLU A 129 6.40 15.93 -16.92
CA GLU A 129 5.99 15.27 -18.17
C GLU A 129 5.95 13.74 -18.08
N SER A 130 6.70 13.13 -17.15
CA SER A 130 6.75 11.68 -16.98
C SER A 130 5.67 11.13 -16.03
N TRP A 131 4.66 11.94 -15.66
CA TRP A 131 3.74 11.58 -14.59
C TRP A 131 2.99 10.27 -14.81
N GLU A 132 2.55 9.95 -16.02
CA GLU A 132 1.81 8.71 -16.28
C GLU A 132 2.65 7.46 -15.94
N ASN A 133 3.88 7.42 -16.46
CA ASN A 133 4.79 6.30 -16.26
C ASN A 133 5.28 6.23 -14.80
N ASP A 134 5.62 7.36 -14.20
CA ASP A 134 6.09 7.40 -12.82
C ASP A 134 4.97 7.09 -11.83
N LEU A 135 3.73 7.47 -12.13
CA LEU A 135 2.57 7.16 -11.29
C LEU A 135 2.25 5.66 -11.32
N LEU A 136 2.36 5.00 -12.47
CA LEU A 136 2.31 3.54 -12.56
C LEU A 136 3.45 2.89 -11.78
N ASN A 137 4.68 3.42 -11.88
CA ASN A 137 5.82 2.92 -11.11
C ASN A 137 5.64 3.13 -9.59
N LEU A 138 5.00 4.23 -9.17
CA LEU A 138 4.61 4.45 -7.77
C LEU A 138 3.59 3.41 -7.31
N ALA A 139 2.56 3.14 -8.12
CA ALA A 139 1.58 2.09 -7.82
C ALA A 139 2.25 0.71 -7.72
N ARG A 140 3.21 0.40 -8.60
CA ARG A 140 4.00 -0.85 -8.55
C ARG A 140 4.91 -0.92 -7.32
N TYR A 141 5.46 0.19 -6.85
CA TYR A 141 6.18 0.24 -5.58
C TYR A 141 5.26 -0.21 -4.44
N PHE A 142 4.06 0.37 -4.36
CA PHE A 142 3.08 -0.03 -3.35
C PHE A 142 2.63 -1.48 -3.56
N GLY A 143 2.40 -1.92 -4.78
CA GLY A 143 2.09 -3.31 -5.11
C GLY A 143 3.15 -4.31 -4.64
N LYS A 144 4.44 -4.00 -4.84
CA LYS A 144 5.56 -4.78 -4.31
C LYS A 144 5.52 -4.86 -2.79
N HIS A 145 5.26 -3.74 -2.12
CA HIS A 145 5.15 -3.66 -0.67
C HIS A 145 3.99 -4.53 -0.15
N PHE A 146 2.82 -4.43 -0.79
CA PHE A 146 1.64 -5.20 -0.47
C PHE A 146 1.84 -6.70 -0.71
N GLY A 147 2.42 -7.10 -1.84
CA GLY A 147 2.76 -8.50 -2.11
C GLY A 147 3.74 -9.09 -1.10
N CYS A 148 4.76 -8.32 -0.67
CA CYS A 148 5.65 -8.74 0.42
C CYS A 148 4.91 -8.95 1.74
N ARG A 149 3.88 -8.14 1.99
CA ARG A 149 3.06 -8.25 3.19
C ARG A 149 2.11 -9.45 3.14
N MET A 150 1.44 -9.68 2.02
CA MET A 150 0.62 -10.89 1.80
C MET A 150 1.47 -12.15 1.97
N ALA A 151 2.66 -12.18 1.35
CA ALA A 151 3.60 -13.30 1.50
C ALA A 151 4.05 -13.52 2.96
N ARG A 152 4.33 -12.44 3.71
CA ARG A 152 4.61 -12.52 5.15
C ARG A 152 3.44 -13.10 5.93
N SER A 153 2.22 -12.69 5.60
CA SER A 153 0.98 -13.18 6.21
C SER A 153 0.58 -14.56 5.71
N ARG A 154 1.37 -15.17 4.80
CA ARG A 154 1.10 -16.48 4.19
C ARG A 154 -0.23 -16.51 3.41
N VAL A 155 -0.68 -15.34 2.94
CA VAL A 155 -1.83 -15.20 2.04
C VAL A 155 -1.33 -15.26 0.59
N PRO A 156 -2.03 -15.95 -0.33
CA PRO A 156 -1.66 -15.97 -1.74
C PRO A 156 -1.51 -14.57 -2.33
N VAL A 157 -0.43 -14.33 -3.07
CA VAL A 157 -0.29 -13.11 -3.87
C VAL A 157 -1.04 -13.31 -5.19
N PRO A 158 -2.00 -12.44 -5.56
CA PRO A 158 -2.76 -12.57 -6.80
C PRO A 158 -1.89 -12.51 -8.06
N GLU A 159 -2.28 -13.24 -9.10
CA GLU A 159 -1.59 -13.21 -10.40
C GLU A 159 -1.65 -11.83 -11.05
N SER A 160 -2.79 -11.14 -10.91
CA SER A 160 -2.96 -9.77 -11.40
C SER A 160 -1.91 -8.81 -10.84
N LEU A 161 -1.58 -8.92 -9.54
CA LEU A 161 -0.56 -8.11 -8.90
C LEU A 161 0.82 -8.43 -9.46
N ARG A 162 1.14 -9.70 -9.70
CA ARG A 162 2.41 -10.09 -10.35
C ARG A 162 2.51 -9.55 -11.78
N SER A 163 1.44 -9.72 -12.55
CA SER A 163 1.30 -9.20 -13.91
C SER A 163 1.44 -7.68 -13.95
N PHE A 164 0.86 -6.96 -12.99
CA PHE A 164 1.00 -5.52 -12.83
C PHE A 164 2.43 -5.08 -12.57
N LEU A 165 3.17 -5.81 -11.72
CA LEU A 165 4.60 -5.57 -11.54
C LEU A 165 5.42 -5.93 -12.79
N ASP A 166 4.93 -6.83 -13.64
CA ASP A 166 5.57 -7.24 -14.90
C ASP A 166 5.28 -6.33 -16.09
N GLY A 167 4.39 -5.33 -15.92
CA GLY A 167 4.15 -4.29 -16.92
C GLY A 167 2.69 -4.07 -17.28
N SER A 168 1.76 -4.89 -16.78
CA SER A 168 0.33 -4.58 -16.93
C SER A 168 0.02 -3.19 -16.35
N THR A 169 -0.96 -2.51 -16.94
CA THR A 169 -1.32 -1.15 -16.57
C THR A 169 -2.44 -1.06 -15.54
N ASP A 170 -3.12 -2.17 -15.23
CA ASP A 170 -4.19 -2.25 -14.23
C ASP A 170 -4.24 -3.65 -13.58
N MET A 171 -5.06 -3.77 -12.53
CA MET A 171 -5.39 -5.01 -11.81
C MET A 171 -6.92 -5.05 -11.63
N PRO A 172 -7.65 -5.90 -12.38
CA PRO A 172 -9.12 -5.88 -12.38
C PRO A 172 -9.75 -6.31 -11.05
N ASP A 173 -9.03 -7.10 -10.27
CA ASP A 173 -9.41 -7.70 -8.99
C ASP A 173 -8.83 -6.93 -7.79
N ALA A 174 -8.25 -5.75 -8.01
CA ALA A 174 -7.66 -4.94 -6.95
C ALA A 174 -7.97 -3.45 -7.08
N HIS A 175 -7.98 -2.75 -5.94
CA HIS A 175 -8.21 -1.32 -5.88
C HIS A 175 -7.16 -0.66 -4.97
N MET A 176 -6.46 0.33 -5.52
CA MET A 176 -5.53 1.19 -4.83
C MET A 176 -6.09 2.62 -4.75
N ALA A 177 -6.24 3.11 -3.53
CA ALA A 177 -6.74 4.46 -3.27
C ALA A 177 -5.72 5.26 -2.46
N LEU A 178 -5.56 6.54 -2.79
CA LEU A 178 -4.94 7.49 -1.88
C LEU A 178 -5.90 7.77 -0.72
N ILE A 179 -5.37 7.73 0.49
CA ILE A 179 -6.15 7.88 1.71
C ILE A 179 -5.48 8.82 2.71
N THR A 180 -6.26 9.31 3.67
CA THR A 180 -5.77 9.89 4.91
C THR A 180 -6.69 9.52 6.06
N THR A 181 -6.17 9.43 7.29
CA THR A 181 -6.96 9.07 8.46
C THR A 181 -6.72 10.00 9.64
N ASP A 182 -7.80 10.31 10.37
CA ASP A 182 -7.70 11.13 11.58
C ASP A 182 -6.88 10.44 12.68
N SER A 183 -6.90 9.10 12.75
CA SER A 183 -6.07 8.30 13.67
C SER A 183 -4.58 8.43 13.35
N VAL A 184 -4.18 8.16 12.10
CA VAL A 184 -2.77 8.18 11.71
C VAL A 184 -2.22 9.60 11.72
N HIS A 185 -3.01 10.58 11.28
CA HIS A 185 -2.59 11.98 11.35
C HIS A 185 -2.26 12.42 12.79
N ARG A 186 -3.08 12.02 13.77
CA ARG A 186 -2.87 12.40 15.18
C ARG A 186 -1.63 11.72 15.78
N LEU A 187 -1.38 10.46 15.45
CA LEU A 187 -0.31 9.67 16.06
C LEU A 187 1.03 9.77 15.31
N TYR A 188 0.99 9.84 13.99
CA TYR A 188 2.13 9.69 13.10
C TYR A 188 2.25 10.85 12.10
N ARG A 189 1.80 12.05 12.49
CA ARG A 189 1.78 13.27 11.64
C ARG A 189 3.00 13.41 10.73
N HIS A 190 4.18 13.14 11.28
CA HIS A 190 5.47 13.19 10.60
C HIS A 190 6.17 11.82 10.51
N GLY A 191 5.56 10.75 11.02
CA GLY A 191 6.14 9.40 11.07
C GLY A 191 5.76 8.53 9.86
N MET A 192 5.93 7.23 10.01
CA MET A 192 5.45 6.24 9.06
C MET A 192 4.65 5.18 9.80
N TYR A 193 3.65 4.63 9.12
CA TYR A 193 2.76 3.63 9.71
C TYR A 193 2.34 2.61 8.67
N ILE A 194 2.23 1.36 9.09
CA ILE A 194 1.66 0.27 8.30
C ILE A 194 0.44 -0.18 9.09
N GLY A 195 -0.75 0.07 8.54
CA GLY A 195 -2.03 -0.28 9.17
C GLY A 195 -2.19 -1.79 9.32
N PRO A 196 -3.18 -2.31 10.05
CA PRO A 196 -3.40 -3.75 10.15
C PRO A 196 -3.70 -4.40 8.79
N ASP A 197 -3.59 -5.73 8.73
CA ASP A 197 -4.06 -6.54 7.60
C ASP A 197 -5.49 -7.01 7.90
N GLY A 198 -6.36 -6.91 6.91
CA GLY A 198 -7.68 -7.54 6.87
C GLY A 198 -7.72 -8.62 5.79
N VAL A 199 -8.39 -9.74 6.08
CA VAL A 199 -8.67 -10.80 5.11
C VAL A 199 -10.15 -11.16 5.16
N ASP A 200 -10.69 -11.48 4.00
CA ASP A 200 -12.01 -12.08 3.86
C ASP A 200 -11.85 -13.54 3.42
N VAL A 201 -12.71 -14.41 3.92
CA VAL A 201 -12.74 -15.83 3.55
C VAL A 201 -14.13 -16.20 3.02
N SER A 202 -14.19 -17.26 2.21
CA SER A 202 -15.45 -17.83 1.74
C SER A 202 -16.32 -18.30 2.91
N SER A 203 -17.64 -18.42 2.68
CA SER A 203 -18.60 -18.81 3.71
C SER A 203 -18.40 -20.23 4.26
N ASP A 204 -17.69 -21.08 3.54
CA ASP A 204 -17.28 -22.43 3.96
C ASP A 204 -15.85 -22.47 4.53
N CYS A 205 -15.19 -21.31 4.68
CA CYS A 205 -13.80 -21.16 5.12
C CYS A 205 -12.80 -22.01 4.32
N SER A 206 -13.05 -22.24 3.02
CA SER A 206 -12.18 -23.06 2.16
C SER A 206 -11.14 -22.25 1.38
N ARG A 207 -11.29 -20.92 1.30
CA ARG A 207 -10.38 -20.04 0.54
C ARG A 207 -10.49 -18.58 0.96
N PHE A 208 -9.46 -17.79 0.64
CA PHE A 208 -9.50 -16.33 0.76
C PHE A 208 -10.33 -15.72 -0.37
N THR A 209 -11.17 -14.75 -0.03
CA THR A 209 -12.02 -13.98 -0.97
C THR A 209 -11.62 -12.52 -1.05
N GLY A 210 -10.85 -12.03 -0.08
CA GLY A 210 -10.42 -10.64 -0.06
C GLY A 210 -9.22 -10.38 0.84
N TYR A 211 -8.56 -9.26 0.59
CA TYR A 211 -7.44 -8.77 1.40
C TYR A 211 -7.44 -7.25 1.41
N VAL A 212 -7.22 -6.63 2.56
CA VAL A 212 -7.11 -5.17 2.69
C VAL A 212 -5.94 -4.79 3.58
N MET A 213 -5.22 -3.74 3.18
CA MET A 213 -4.18 -3.13 4.00
C MET A 213 -3.98 -1.67 3.63
N ALA A 214 -3.27 -0.94 4.47
CA ALA A 214 -2.82 0.41 4.17
C ALA A 214 -1.40 0.67 4.66
N VAL A 215 -0.69 1.53 3.95
CA VAL A 215 0.64 2.03 4.32
C VAL A 215 0.67 3.54 4.24
N TYR A 216 1.38 4.18 5.16
CA TYR A 216 1.37 5.62 5.33
C TYR A 216 2.77 6.20 5.44
N LEU A 217 2.93 7.35 4.78
CA LEU A 217 4.03 8.27 4.94
C LEU A 217 3.46 9.61 5.45
N GLY A 218 3.76 9.93 6.71
CA GLY A 218 3.07 10.99 7.44
C GLY A 218 1.57 10.71 7.51
N SER A 219 0.76 11.63 6.97
CA SER A 219 -0.70 11.44 6.91
C SER A 219 -1.23 11.03 5.55
N PHE A 220 -0.37 10.81 4.56
CA PHE A 220 -0.77 10.26 3.26
C PHE A 220 -0.61 8.75 3.30
N GLY A 221 -1.66 8.03 2.94
CA GLY A 221 -1.62 6.59 2.81
C GLY A 221 -2.03 6.10 1.44
N VAL A 222 -1.67 4.86 1.16
CA VAL A 222 -2.23 4.08 0.07
C VAL A 222 -2.93 2.88 0.69
N ARG A 223 -4.24 2.78 0.44
CA ARG A 223 -5.04 1.59 0.74
C ARG A 223 -4.98 0.67 -0.45
N TYR A 224 -4.74 -0.60 -0.21
CA TYR A 224 -4.90 -1.67 -1.18
C TYR A 224 -5.99 -2.61 -0.73
N MET A 225 -6.80 -3.01 -1.71
CA MET A 225 -7.81 -4.03 -1.57
C MET A 225 -7.65 -5.00 -2.72
N TRP A 226 -7.68 -6.29 -2.43
CA TRP A 226 -7.86 -7.35 -3.39
C TRP A 226 -9.19 -8.05 -3.09
N SER A 227 -9.86 -8.49 -4.14
CA SER A 227 -11.08 -9.29 -4.14
C SER A 227 -10.87 -10.45 -5.09
N GLU A 228 -11.36 -11.64 -4.77
CA GLU A 228 -11.33 -12.74 -5.73
C GLU A 228 -12.20 -12.45 -6.97
N GLU A 229 -13.33 -11.78 -6.74
CA GLU A 229 -14.19 -11.30 -7.83
C GLU A 229 -13.61 -10.01 -8.40
N GLU A 230 -13.67 -9.86 -9.73
CA GLU A 230 -13.30 -8.62 -10.39
C GLU A 230 -14.13 -7.46 -9.85
N ILE A 231 -13.46 -6.34 -9.61
CA ILE A 231 -14.11 -5.11 -9.17
C ILE A 231 -14.62 -4.40 -10.43
N PRO A 232 -15.93 -4.12 -10.55
CA PRO A 232 -16.47 -3.41 -11.71
C PRO A 232 -15.70 -2.13 -12.02
N ASN A 233 -15.47 -1.83 -13.29
CA ASN A 233 -14.63 -0.70 -13.71
C ASN A 233 -15.16 0.64 -13.16
N GLU A 234 -16.48 0.80 -13.08
CA GLU A 234 -17.18 1.97 -12.53
C GLU A 234 -16.96 2.15 -11.01
N GLU A 235 -16.58 1.09 -10.30
CA GLU A 235 -16.26 1.08 -8.88
C GLU A 235 -14.74 1.09 -8.64
N ARG A 236 -13.93 0.70 -9.64
CA ARG A 236 -12.47 0.59 -9.58
C ARG A 236 -11.77 1.93 -9.88
N SER A 237 -11.85 2.87 -8.95
CA SER A 237 -11.20 4.18 -9.04
C SER A 237 -9.71 4.14 -8.60
N GLN A 238 -8.86 3.48 -9.39
CA GLN A 238 -7.41 3.45 -9.12
C GLN A 238 -6.82 4.86 -9.06
N PHE A 239 -6.08 5.18 -8.00
CA PHE A 239 -5.48 6.51 -7.90
C PHE A 239 -4.54 6.83 -9.08
N PHE A 240 -3.93 5.81 -9.66
CA PHE A 240 -2.97 5.94 -10.76
C PHE A 240 -3.63 6.11 -12.14
N HIS A 241 -4.95 6.13 -12.23
CA HIS A 241 -5.68 6.51 -13.46
C HIS A 241 -5.89 8.02 -13.59
N PHE A 242 -5.53 8.80 -12.58
CA PHE A 242 -5.80 10.23 -12.54
C PHE A 242 -4.50 11.02 -12.32
N PRO A 243 -4.31 12.16 -13.00
CA PRO A 243 -3.20 13.06 -12.69
C PRO A 243 -3.39 13.75 -11.33
N ARG A 244 -4.65 13.94 -10.92
CA ARG A 244 -5.02 14.63 -9.68
C ARG A 244 -5.98 13.81 -8.80
N PRO A 245 -5.59 12.62 -8.35
CA PRO A 245 -6.46 11.77 -7.55
C PRO A 245 -6.76 12.41 -6.20
N LEU A 246 -7.99 12.21 -5.76
CA LEU A 246 -8.48 12.75 -4.51
C LEU A 246 -8.17 11.83 -3.34
N LEU A 247 -7.99 12.43 -2.17
CA LEU A 247 -7.79 11.70 -0.94
C LEU A 247 -9.13 11.16 -0.43
N ASN A 248 -9.18 9.88 -0.12
CA ASN A 248 -10.27 9.28 0.63
C ASN A 248 -10.01 9.48 2.13
N TYR A 249 -10.98 10.06 2.83
CA TYR A 249 -10.84 10.42 4.23
C TYR A 249 -11.48 9.35 5.11
N PHE A 250 -10.75 8.83 6.09
CA PHE A 250 -11.27 7.88 7.07
C PHE A 250 -11.13 8.43 8.49
N ARG A 251 -12.04 8.01 9.39
CA ARG A 251 -11.96 8.40 10.80
C ARG A 251 -10.96 7.56 11.58
N THR A 252 -10.87 6.28 11.27
CA THR A 252 -10.08 5.27 12.00
C THR A 252 -9.47 4.25 11.04
N GLU A 253 -8.47 3.50 11.49
CA GLU A 253 -7.92 2.38 10.71
C GLU A 253 -8.92 1.25 10.50
N GLU A 254 -9.86 1.05 11.44
CA GLU A 254 -10.95 0.09 11.25
C GLU A 254 -11.87 0.49 10.08
N ALA A 255 -12.17 1.78 9.95
CA ALA A 255 -12.92 2.29 8.80
C ALA A 255 -12.13 2.12 7.49
N VAL A 256 -10.79 2.21 7.52
CA VAL A 256 -9.95 1.90 6.35
C VAL A 256 -10.10 0.45 5.96
N MET A 257 -10.08 -0.49 6.91
CA MET A 257 -10.26 -1.91 6.59
C MET A 257 -11.61 -2.13 5.90
N ARG A 258 -12.70 -1.58 6.45
CA ARG A 258 -14.06 -1.73 5.91
C ARG A 258 -14.36 -0.94 4.63
N GLY A 259 -13.52 0.05 4.28
CA GLY A 259 -13.81 0.96 3.16
C GLY A 259 -14.82 2.07 3.51
N ASP A 260 -15.10 2.28 4.80
CA ASP A 260 -16.08 3.25 5.30
C ASP A 260 -15.52 4.69 5.24
N THR A 261 -15.57 5.30 4.07
CA THR A 261 -15.11 6.68 3.90
C THR A 261 -16.00 7.68 4.64
N ARG A 262 -15.39 8.73 5.18
CA ARG A 262 -16.12 9.91 5.67
C ARG A 262 -16.76 10.60 4.48
N LYS A 263 -18.06 10.88 4.55
CA LYS A 263 -18.76 11.68 3.53
C LYS A 263 -17.98 12.99 3.29
N PRO A 264 -17.52 13.24 2.05
CA PRO A 264 -16.80 14.46 1.73
C PRO A 264 -17.70 15.68 2.00
N GLY A 265 -17.11 16.76 2.50
CA GLY A 265 -17.82 18.04 2.60
C GLY A 265 -18.26 18.54 1.22
N LEU A 266 -19.23 19.45 1.16
CA LEU A 266 -19.82 19.96 -0.09
C LEU A 266 -18.78 20.43 -1.13
N LEU A 267 -17.70 21.07 -0.68
CA LEU A 267 -16.63 21.59 -1.54
C LEU A 267 -15.79 20.46 -2.19
N VAL A 268 -15.55 19.37 -1.47
CA VAL A 268 -14.84 18.19 -2.00
C VAL A 268 -15.74 17.42 -2.97
N ARG A 269 -17.05 17.34 -2.69
CA ARG A 269 -18.02 16.75 -3.63
C ARG A 269 -18.05 17.48 -4.97
N PHE A 270 -17.96 18.80 -4.95
CA PHE A 270 -17.88 19.61 -6.16
C PHE A 270 -16.59 19.34 -6.95
N LEU A 271 -15.44 19.27 -6.28
CA LEU A 271 -14.16 18.92 -6.91
C LEU A 271 -14.16 17.48 -7.49
N GLN A 272 -14.75 16.52 -6.77
CA GLN A 272 -14.95 15.14 -7.24
C GLN A 272 -15.76 15.09 -8.54
N TRP A 273 -16.85 15.84 -8.60
CA TRP A 273 -17.67 15.94 -9.81
C TRP A 273 -16.91 16.56 -10.99
N ALA A 274 -16.13 17.62 -10.75
CA ALA A 274 -15.38 18.31 -11.79
C ALA A 274 -14.19 17.52 -12.35
N GLN A 275 -13.65 16.57 -11.57
CA GLN A 275 -12.48 15.76 -11.95
C GLN A 275 -12.83 14.38 -12.50
N LYS A 276 -14.11 13.99 -12.51
CA LYS A 276 -14.52 12.71 -13.09
C LYS A 276 -14.21 12.74 -14.60
N PRO A 277 -13.47 11.76 -15.15
CA PRO A 277 -13.23 11.70 -16.58
C PRO A 277 -14.58 11.66 -17.28
N ARG A 278 -14.74 12.51 -18.30
CA ARG A 278 -15.89 12.40 -19.18
C ARG A 278 -15.75 11.05 -19.87
N ASN A 279 -16.75 10.18 -19.70
CA ASN A 279 -16.88 9.04 -20.59
C ASN A 279 -17.09 9.62 -21.98
N ASP A 280 -16.02 9.67 -22.78
CA ASP A 280 -16.16 9.80 -24.22
C ASP A 280 -16.68 8.46 -24.74
N SER A 281 -17.97 8.21 -24.49
CA SER A 281 -18.76 7.37 -25.38
C SER A 281 -18.87 8.14 -26.68
N GLY A 282 -17.84 8.01 -27.54
CA GLY A 282 -17.94 8.41 -28.92
C GLY A 282 -19.09 7.64 -29.58
N PRO A 283 -19.91 8.27 -30.43
CA PRO A 283 -20.94 7.56 -31.15
C PRO A 283 -20.27 6.54 -32.07
N GLU A 284 -20.73 5.29 -32.00
CA GLU A 284 -20.42 4.29 -33.03
C GLU A 284 -20.85 4.84 -34.40
N SER A 285 -19.91 4.84 -35.34
CA SER A 285 -20.14 5.05 -36.77
C SER A 285 -19.40 3.98 -37.56
#